data_AF-A0A4Y8ID80-F1
#
_entry.id   AF-A0A4Y8ID80-F1
#
_cell.length_a   1.000
_cell.length_b   1.000
_cell.length_c   1.000
_cell.angle_alpha   90.00
_cell.angle_beta   90.00
_cell.angle_gamma   90.00
#
_symmetry.space_group_name_H-M   'P 1'
#
loop_
_entity.id
_entity.type
_entity.pdbx_description
1 polymer ?
#
loop_
_entity_poly.entity_id
_entity_poly.type
_entity_poly.pdbx_seq_one_letter_code
_entity_poly.pdbx_strand_id
1 'polypeptide(L)'
;MLIEIRNISHSKIDIRNFGLVIGSVLLIISGFLFWKDNPALIYTLTISLIFVIAGTLFPIMLKPIYIVWMTISIIIGWFMTRLILIIVYLFILTPIGLLMRTSGKKFLDLSIERHSEISYWINKDSPSPSITEYEKQY
;
A
#
# COMPACT_ATOMS: atom_id res chain seq x y z
N MET A 1 -10.96 1.22 6.59
CA MET A 1 -11.45 -0.18 6.67
C MET A 1 -12.97 -0.32 6.67
N LEU A 2 -13.71 -0.11 7.77
CA LEU A 2 -15.16 -0.39 7.78
C LEU A 2 -15.97 0.48 6.80
N ILE A 3 -15.56 1.73 6.58
CA ILE A 3 -16.19 2.64 5.61
C ILE A 3 -15.89 2.22 4.16
N GLU A 4 -14.69 1.71 3.87
CA GLU A 4 -14.31 1.21 2.54
C GLU A 4 -15.04 -0.08 2.19
N ILE A 5 -15.18 -1.00 3.15
CA ILE A 5 -15.95 -2.24 2.95
C ILE A 5 -17.42 -1.92 2.65
N ARG A 6 -17.99 -0.90 3.31
CA ARG A 6 -19.36 -0.45 3.06
C ARG A 6 -19.53 0.27 1.73
N ASN A 7 -18.46 0.85 1.18
CA ASN A 7 -18.45 1.56 -0.10
C ASN A 7 -17.99 0.69 -1.28
N ILE A 8 -17.88 -0.63 -1.12
CA ILE A 8 -17.57 -1.53 -2.23
C ILE A 8 -18.63 -1.32 -3.32
N SER A 9 -18.18 -0.95 -4.52
CA SER A 9 -19.08 -0.70 -5.64
C SER A 9 -19.83 -1.98 -5.98
N HIS A 10 -21.16 -1.95 -5.86
CA HIS A 10 -22.04 -3.06 -6.20
C HIS A 10 -22.51 -3.03 -7.66
N SER A 11 -21.76 -2.31 -8.52
CA SER A 11 -22.13 -2.16 -9.93
C SER A 11 -22.02 -3.49 -10.65
N LYS A 12 -23.01 -3.78 -11.50
CA LYS A 12 -23.01 -4.98 -12.37
C LYS A 12 -21.79 -5.00 -13.31
N ILE A 13 -21.29 -3.82 -13.68
CA ILE A 13 -20.11 -3.66 -14.55
C ILE A 13 -18.85 -4.14 -13.83
N ASP A 14 -18.67 -3.80 -12.55
CA ASP A 14 -17.49 -4.19 -11.79
C ASP A 14 -17.43 -5.70 -11.57
N ILE A 15 -18.57 -6.33 -11.31
CA ILE A 15 -18.67 -7.79 -11.16
C ILE A 15 -18.34 -8.50 -12.48
N ARG A 16 -18.79 -7.96 -13.62
CA ARG A 16 -18.46 -8.52 -14.95
C ARG A 16 -16.97 -8.38 -15.24
N ASN A 17 -16.40 -7.20 -14.98
CA ASN A 17 -14.97 -6.94 -15.18
C ASN A 17 -14.11 -7.86 -14.30
N PHE A 18 -14.51 -8.07 -13.04
CA PHE A 18 -13.86 -9.02 -12.15
C PHE A 18 -13.81 -10.44 -12.72
N GLY A 19 -14.96 -10.96 -13.19
CA GLY A 19 -15.03 -12.28 -13.82
C GLY A 19 -14.17 -12.39 -15.07
N LEU A 20 -14.14 -11.35 -15.91
CA LEU A 20 -13.29 -11.29 -17.11
C LEU A 20 -11.80 -11.26 -16.76
N VAL A 21 -11.40 -10.45 -15.79
CA VAL A 21 -9.99 -10.35 -15.36
C VAL A 21 -9.53 -11.69 -14.80
N ILE A 22 -10.24 -12.27 -13.84
CA ILE A 22 -9.85 -13.58 -13.28
C ILE A 22 -9.87 -14.68 -14.33
N GLY A 23 -10.91 -14.71 -15.17
CA GLY A 23 -11.01 -15.67 -16.27
C GLY A 23 -9.84 -15.57 -17.24
N SER A 24 -9.44 -14.35 -17.61
CA SER A 24 -8.29 -14.11 -18.50
C SER A 24 -6.96 -14.54 -17.89
N VAL A 25 -6.74 -14.27 -16.60
CA VAL A 25 -5.52 -14.70 -15.89
C VAL A 25 -5.46 -16.22 -15.84
N LEU A 26 -6.58 -16.89 -15.53
CA LEU A 26 -6.66 -18.35 -15.52
C LEU A 26 -6.47 -18.95 -16.91
N LEU A 27 -6.95 -18.29 -17.98
CA LEU A 27 -6.68 -18.71 -19.37
C LEU A 27 -5.19 -18.66 -19.69
N ILE A 28 -4.51 -17.57 -19.31
CA ILE A 28 -3.06 -17.43 -19.53
C ILE A 28 -2.29 -18.53 -18.78
N ILE A 29 -2.66 -18.79 -17.51
CA ILE A 29 -2.05 -19.86 -16.71
C ILE A 29 -2.31 -21.24 -17.34
N SER A 30 -3.53 -21.48 -17.82
CA SER A 30 -3.88 -22.74 -18.51
C SER A 30 -3.06 -22.92 -19.80
N GLY A 31 -2.88 -21.86 -20.59
CA GLY A 31 -2.02 -21.86 -21.77
C GLY A 31 -0.56 -22.12 -21.44
N PHE A 32 -0.04 -21.58 -20.34
CA PHE A 32 1.32 -21.88 -19.86
C PHE A 32 1.46 -23.34 -19.39
N LEU A 33 0.44 -23.89 -18.73
CA LEU A 33 0.41 -25.30 -18.33
C LEU A 33 0.34 -26.25 -19.54
N PHE A 34 -0.23 -25.81 -20.67
CA PHE A 34 -0.30 -26.57 -21.91
C PHE A 34 1.09 -26.86 -22.47
N TRP A 35 2.01 -25.90 -22.36
CA TRP A 35 3.41 -26.12 -22.75
C TRP A 35 4.18 -27.06 -21.83
N LYS A 36 3.64 -27.41 -20.66
CA LYS A 36 4.34 -28.21 -19.65
C LYS A 36 3.77 -29.64 -19.51
N ASP A 37 2.85 -30.06 -20.37
CA ASP A 37 2.18 -31.38 -20.35
C ASP A 37 1.73 -31.83 -18.93
N ASN A 38 1.25 -30.87 -18.13
CA ASN A 38 0.83 -31.17 -16.77
C ASN A 38 -0.63 -31.65 -16.76
N PRO A 39 -0.96 -32.72 -16.00
CA PRO A 39 -2.34 -33.20 -15.88
C PRO A 39 -3.27 -32.17 -15.20
N ALA A 40 -2.71 -31.17 -14.51
CA ALA A 40 -3.43 -30.05 -13.94
C ALA A 40 -4.09 -29.12 -15.00
N LEU A 41 -3.77 -29.29 -16.29
CA LEU A 41 -4.33 -28.49 -17.37
C LEU A 41 -5.84 -28.59 -17.48
N ILE A 42 -6.40 -29.81 -17.41
CA ILE A 42 -7.84 -30.03 -17.59
C ILE A 42 -8.62 -29.30 -16.50
N TYR A 43 -8.14 -29.36 -15.25
CA TYR A 43 -8.75 -28.68 -14.10
C TYR A 43 -8.66 -27.16 -14.23
N THR A 44 -7.49 -26.62 -14.57
CA THR A 44 -7.31 -25.16 -14.72
C THR A 44 -8.11 -24.60 -15.90
N LEU A 45 -8.23 -25.35 -16.99
CA LEU A 45 -9.00 -24.96 -18.18
C LEU A 45 -10.51 -24.99 -17.91
N THR A 46 -11.02 -26.03 -17.23
CA THR A 46 -12.44 -26.08 -16.83
C THR A 46 -12.79 -24.96 -15.87
N ILE A 47 -11.96 -24.72 -14.85
CA ILE A 47 -12.17 -23.62 -13.89
C ILE A 47 -12.14 -22.25 -14.58
N SER A 48 -11.20 -22.04 -15.50
CA SER A 48 -11.12 -20.82 -16.32
C SER A 48 -12.41 -20.60 -17.12
N LEU A 49 -12.85 -21.62 -17.85
CA LEU A 49 -14.03 -21.54 -18.70
C LEU A 49 -15.30 -21.28 -17.88
N ILE A 50 -15.45 -21.96 -16.74
CA ILE A 50 -16.54 -21.73 -15.79
C ILE A 50 -16.53 -20.27 -15.31
N PHE A 51 -15.36 -19.71 -14.98
CA PHE A 51 -15.26 -18.32 -14.51
C PHE A 51 -15.59 -17.29 -15.59
N VAL A 52 -15.15 -17.52 -16.83
CA VAL A 52 -15.45 -16.66 -17.98
C VAL A 52 -16.95 -16.71 -18.33
N ILE A 53 -17.53 -17.90 -18.38
CA ILE A 53 -18.96 -18.12 -18.66
C ILE A 53 -19.81 -17.52 -17.53
N ALA A 54 -19.45 -17.77 -16.27
CA ALA A 54 -20.19 -17.24 -15.13
C ALA A 54 -20.07 -15.71 -15.02
N GLY A 55 -18.89 -15.15 -15.36
CA GLY A 55 -18.68 -13.70 -15.44
C GLY A 55 -19.49 -13.01 -16.54
N THR A 56 -19.77 -13.70 -17.65
CA THR A 56 -20.52 -13.14 -18.79
C THR A 56 -22.03 -13.39 -18.71
N LEU A 57 -22.47 -14.59 -18.32
CA LEU A 57 -23.88 -15.00 -18.35
C LEU A 57 -24.60 -14.86 -17.00
N PHE A 58 -23.90 -15.03 -15.88
CA PHE A 58 -24.53 -15.02 -14.54
C PHE A 58 -23.76 -14.15 -13.53
N PRO A 59 -23.65 -12.83 -13.76
CA PRO A 59 -22.99 -11.92 -12.81
C PRO A 59 -23.66 -11.91 -11.43
N ILE A 60 -24.93 -12.31 -11.33
CA ILE A 60 -25.67 -12.39 -10.08
C ILE A 60 -25.11 -13.49 -9.15
N MET A 61 -24.66 -14.63 -9.68
CA MET A 61 -24.02 -15.67 -8.86
C MET A 61 -22.59 -15.30 -8.45
N LEU A 62 -21.91 -14.44 -9.23
CA LEU A 62 -20.57 -13.94 -8.90
C LEU A 62 -20.56 -12.81 -7.87
N LYS A 63 -21.72 -12.25 -7.53
CA LYS A 63 -21.81 -11.16 -6.56
C LYS A 63 -21.25 -11.50 -5.16
N PRO A 64 -21.61 -12.61 -4.50
CA PRO A 64 -21.07 -12.94 -3.17
C PRO A 64 -19.55 -13.18 -3.21
N ILE A 65 -19.04 -13.89 -4.23
CA ILE A 65 -17.60 -14.14 -4.34
C ILE A 65 -16.82 -12.85 -4.59
N TYR A 66 -17.35 -11.93 -5.39
CA TYR A 66 -16.77 -10.61 -5.61
C TYR A 66 -16.68 -9.81 -4.30
N ILE A 67 -17.74 -9.78 -3.50
CA ILE A 67 -17.76 -9.04 -2.23
C ILE A 67 -16.72 -9.60 -1.25
N VAL A 68 -16.64 -10.93 -1.11
CA VAL A 68 -15.65 -11.58 -0.25
C VAL A 68 -14.24 -11.27 -0.73
N TRP A 69 -13.98 -11.40 -2.03
CA TRP A 69 -12.68 -11.11 -2.62
C TRP A 69 -12.26 -9.64 -2.43
N MET A 70 -13.17 -8.70 -2.66
CA MET A 70 -12.91 -7.28 -2.47
C MET A 70 -12.63 -6.95 -1.00
N THR A 71 -13.36 -7.57 -0.07
CA THR A 71 -13.10 -7.42 1.36
C THR A 71 -11.70 -7.88 1.74
N ILE A 72 -11.29 -9.05 1.25
CA ILE A 72 -9.92 -9.56 1.44
C ILE A 72 -8.89 -8.60 0.85
N SER A 73 -9.15 -8.09 -0.36
CA SER A 73 -8.25 -7.14 -1.04
C SER A 73 -8.05 -5.86 -0.23
N ILE A 74 -9.11 -5.33 0.41
CA ILE A 74 -9.02 -4.14 1.30
C ILE A 74 -8.15 -4.45 2.52
N ILE A 75 -8.32 -5.61 3.14
CA ILE A 75 -7.54 -6.03 4.32
C ILE A 75 -6.06 -6.16 3.94
N ILE A 76 -5.77 -6.80 2.80
CA ILE A 76 -4.41 -6.95 2.28
C ILE A 76 -3.81 -5.58 1.98
N GLY A 77 -4.54 -4.69 1.30
CA GLY A 77 -4.05 -3.33 1.00
C GLY A 77 -3.69 -2.56 2.26
N TRP A 78 -4.55 -2.61 3.28
CA TRP A 78 -4.32 -1.98 4.58
C TRP A 78 -3.09 -2.54 5.31
N PHE A 79 -2.83 -3.84 5.17
CA PHE A 79 -1.65 -4.50 5.72
C PHE A 79 -0.38 -4.11 4.95
N MET A 80 -0.44 -4.17 3.62
CA MET A 80 0.69 -3.86 2.73
C MET A 80 1.20 -2.44 2.91
N THR A 81 0.32 -1.44 3.04
CA THR A 81 0.74 -0.05 3.29
C THR A 81 1.59 0.07 4.55
N ARG A 82 1.21 -0.61 5.64
CA ARG A 82 2.00 -0.61 6.89
C ARG A 82 3.30 -1.36 6.72
N LEU A 83 3.24 -2.52 6.08
CA LEU A 83 4.40 -3.37 5.86
C LEU A 83 5.46 -2.63 5.04
N ILE A 84 5.06 -1.96 3.96
CA ILE A 84 5.95 -1.12 3.15
C ILE A 84 6.55 0.01 3.99
N LEU A 85 5.75 0.71 4.79
CA LEU A 85 6.24 1.79 5.67
C LEU A 85 7.26 1.27 6.69
N ILE A 86 7.00 0.11 7.31
CA ILE A 86 7.91 -0.53 8.27
C ILE A 86 9.22 -0.90 7.58
N ILE A 87 9.15 -1.51 6.39
CA ILE A 87 10.34 -1.89 5.63
C ILE A 87 11.15 -0.65 5.27
N VAL A 88 10.53 0.38 4.70
CA VAL A 88 11.21 1.63 4.35
C VAL A 88 11.85 2.27 5.58
N TYR A 89 11.13 2.32 6.70
CA TYR A 89 11.66 2.88 7.94
C TYR A 89 12.87 2.09 8.45
N LEU A 90 12.79 0.77 8.50
CA LEU A 90 13.84 -0.08 9.06
C LEU A 90 15.05 -0.26 8.13
N PHE A 91 14.83 -0.39 6.82
CA PHE A 91 15.89 -0.69 5.86
C PHE A 91 16.46 0.54 5.17
N ILE A 92 15.75 1.67 5.16
CA ILE A 92 16.23 2.90 4.51
C ILE A 92 16.49 3.96 5.57
N LEU A 93 15.46 4.38 6.31
CA LEU A 93 15.60 5.52 7.24
C LEU A 93 16.50 5.21 8.44
N THR A 94 16.34 4.04 9.05
CA THR A 94 17.10 3.62 10.23
C THR A 94 18.61 3.50 9.96
N PRO A 95 19.08 2.82 8.89
CA PRO A 95 20.52 2.78 8.60
C PRO A 95 21.07 4.14 8.21
N ILE A 96 20.30 4.98 7.49
CA ILE A 96 20.72 6.36 7.23
C ILE A 96 20.93 7.12 8.54
N GLY A 97 19.98 7.06 9.47
CA GLY A 97 20.10 7.69 10.79
C GLY A 97 21.27 7.14 11.61
N LEU A 98 21.50 5.83 11.55
CA LEU A 98 22.62 5.18 12.24
C LEU A 98 23.97 5.63 11.65
N LEU A 99 24.10 5.66 10.32
CA LEU A 99 25.29 6.15 9.61
C LEU A 99 25.57 7.62 9.92
N MET A 100 24.54 8.46 10.00
CA MET A 100 24.69 9.85 10.38
C MET A 100 25.17 10.01 11.83
N ARG A 101 24.64 9.17 12.74
CA ARG A 101 25.04 9.14 14.14
C ARG A 101 26.48 8.70 14.33
N THR A 102 26.94 7.69 13.58
CA THR A 102 28.35 7.26 13.62
C THR A 102 29.28 8.27 12.94
N SER A 103 28.80 9.01 11.93
CA SER A 103 29.55 10.09 11.27
C SER A 103 29.64 11.38 12.09
N GLY A 104 29.13 11.39 13.32
CA GLY A 104 29.22 12.54 14.24
C GLY A 104 28.35 13.74 13.86
N LYS A 105 27.45 13.61 12.88
CA LYS A 105 26.53 14.69 12.51
C LYS A 105 25.39 14.77 13.52
N LYS A 106 25.45 15.77 14.39
CA LYS A 106 24.43 16.05 15.40
C LYS A 106 23.53 17.18 14.89
N PHE A 107 22.40 16.84 14.26
CA PHE A 107 21.44 17.84 13.76
C PHE A 107 20.67 18.56 14.86
N LEU A 108 20.55 17.92 16.03
CA LEU A 108 19.84 18.46 17.17
C LEU A 108 20.77 18.40 18.37
N ASP A 109 21.02 19.53 19.01
CA ASP A 109 21.88 19.57 20.18
C ASP A 109 21.14 19.01 21.40
N LEU A 110 21.22 17.69 21.55
CA LEU A 110 20.61 16.94 22.64
C LEU A 110 21.57 16.78 23.84
N SER A 111 22.62 17.60 23.94
CA SER A 111 23.49 17.59 25.14
C SER A 111 22.69 18.08 26.33
N ILE A 112 22.55 17.26 27.37
CA ILE A 112 22.10 17.75 28.67
C ILE A 112 23.35 18.24 29.41
N GLU A 113 23.65 19.52 29.25
CA GLU A 113 24.73 20.18 29.96
C GLU A 113 24.32 20.39 31.42
N ARG A 114 24.75 19.47 32.31
CA ARG A 114 24.49 19.54 33.76
C ARG A 114 25.13 20.75 34.46
N HIS A 115 25.98 21.50 33.75
CA HIS A 115 26.69 22.69 34.25
C HIS A 115 26.23 23.99 33.57
N SER A 116 25.17 23.98 32.76
CA SER A 116 24.62 25.22 32.19
C SER A 116 23.81 25.96 33.26
N GLU A 117 24.50 26.81 34.01
CA GLU A 117 23.86 27.80 34.86
C GLU A 117 23.12 28.80 33.96
N ILE A 118 21.81 28.59 33.78
CA ILE A 118 20.73 29.60 33.62
C ILE A 118 19.78 29.35 32.43
N SER A 119 20.19 28.86 31.25
CA SER A 119 19.21 28.50 30.21
C SER A 119 19.68 27.75 28.97
N TYR A 120 18.78 26.94 28.38
CA TYR A 120 18.95 26.28 27.07
C TYR A 120 18.50 27.17 25.88
N TRP A 121 18.11 28.42 26.13
CA TRP A 121 17.71 29.34 25.06
C TRP A 121 18.89 29.63 24.14
N ILE A 122 18.73 29.29 22.85
CA ILE A 122 19.67 29.66 21.80
C ILE A 122 19.37 31.10 21.40
N ASN A 123 20.30 32.02 21.68
CA ASN A 123 20.18 33.39 21.19
C ASN A 123 20.20 33.38 19.66
N LYS A 124 19.19 34.01 19.06
CA LYS A 124 19.07 34.10 17.61
C LYS A 124 19.85 35.34 17.15
N ASP A 125 20.97 35.14 16.46
CA ASP A 125 21.79 36.24 15.93
C ASP A 125 21.13 37.00 14.75
N SER A 126 19.99 36.51 14.24
CA SER A 126 19.29 37.16 13.14
C SER A 126 18.46 38.36 13.63
N PRO A 127 18.49 39.52 12.94
CA PRO A 127 17.60 40.62 13.27
C PRO A 127 16.13 40.17 13.22
N SER A 128 15.28 40.85 14.01
CA SER A 128 13.83 40.65 13.98
C SER A 128 13.34 40.64 12.52
N PRO A 129 12.57 39.63 12.08
CA PRO A 129 12.01 39.62 10.74
C PRO A 129 11.22 40.90 10.51
N SER A 130 11.31 41.44 9.30
CA SER A 130 10.51 42.60 8.91
C SER A 130 9.03 42.22 8.84
N ILE A 131 8.11 43.18 9.08
CA ILE A 131 6.66 42.95 8.98
C ILE A 131 6.31 42.31 7.62
N THR A 132 7.02 42.70 6.56
CA THR A 132 6.85 42.19 5.19
C THR A 132 7.27 40.72 5.01
N GLU A 133 8.15 40.18 5.87
CA GLU A 133 8.48 38.75 5.86
C GLU A 133 7.40 37.90 6.52
N TYR A 134 6.70 38.42 7.53
CA TYR A 134 5.57 37.73 8.15
C TYR A 134 4.40 37.55 7.19
N GLU A 135 4.18 38.50 6.28
CA GLU A 135 3.12 38.43 5.27
C GLU A 135 3.34 37.33 4.22
N LYS A 136 4.56 36.82 4.05
CA LYS A 136 4.90 35.78 3.07
C LYS A 136 4.83 34.34 3.61
N GLN A 137 4.49 34.18 4.89
CA GLN A 137 4.45 32.86 5.54
C GLN A 137 3.09 32.14 5.36
N TYR A 138 2.05 32.86 4.95
CA TYR A 138 0.71 32.35 4.68
C TYR A 138 0.38 32.41 3.19
#